data_AF-A0AAP8T3Y2-F1
#
_entry.id   AF-A0AAP8T3Y2-F1
#
_cell.length_a   1.000
_cell.length_b   1.000
_cell.length_c   1.000
_cell.angle_alpha   90.00
_cell.angle_beta   90.00
_cell.angle_gamma   90.00
#
_symmetry.space_group_name_H-M   'P 1'
#
loop_
_entity.id
_entity.type
_entity.pdbx_description
1 polymer ?
#
loop_
_entity_poly.entity_id
_entity_poly.type
_entity_poly.pdbx_seq_one_letter_code
_entity_poly.pdbx_strand_id
1 'polypeptide(L)'
;MRWCVLLFLLMASGGAWASEVLLIPENNPRPVYPRGLFRAGVVGEVGAEFTVHADGSVDRISFAPSSHPELIEAVRAAVEQWRFKPWIVEGDKPAQTRVFAPMVFRLDLDQPIHINQQLKALKCRTLNEYLGNIAEQSWIDTKVFVYTRAYLSNVFHKAQLPDEQRLAMIARLNKRIPSIVRSCRSSPVRTYMSLLPEDIRSLM
;
A
#
# COMPACT_ATOMS: atom_id res chain seq x y z
N MET A 1 -10.38 -69.07 -24.75
CA MET A 1 -10.19 -68.51 -26.11
C MET A 1 -11.38 -67.60 -26.42
N ARG A 2 -11.11 -66.47 -27.11
CA ARG A 2 -12.02 -65.36 -27.53
C ARG A 2 -12.12 -64.20 -26.50
N TRP A 3 -11.24 -63.21 -26.58
CA TRP A 3 -11.30 -61.93 -27.34
C TRP A 3 -12.32 -60.93 -26.80
N CYS A 4 -11.82 -59.80 -26.27
CA CYS A 4 -12.33 -58.44 -26.52
C CYS A 4 -11.32 -57.44 -25.94
N VAL A 5 -10.45 -56.94 -26.82
CA VAL A 5 -9.56 -55.80 -26.58
C VAL A 5 -10.39 -54.54 -26.79
N LEU A 6 -10.62 -53.76 -25.74
CA LEU A 6 -11.16 -52.40 -25.85
C LEU A 6 -10.00 -51.41 -25.75
N LEU A 7 -9.50 -51.02 -26.93
CA LEU A 7 -8.67 -49.85 -27.13
C LEU A 7 -9.49 -48.60 -26.80
N PHE A 8 -9.33 -48.06 -25.58
CA PHE A 8 -9.72 -46.69 -25.31
C PHE A 8 -8.65 -45.77 -25.91
N LEU A 9 -9.01 -45.14 -27.03
CA LEU A 9 -8.32 -44.02 -27.62
C LEU A 9 -8.22 -42.89 -26.58
N LEU A 10 -7.06 -42.78 -25.94
CA LEU A 10 -6.62 -41.56 -25.29
C LEU A 10 -6.41 -40.52 -26.40
N MET A 11 -7.43 -39.68 -26.62
CA MET A 11 -7.19 -38.38 -27.22
C MET A 11 -6.29 -37.63 -26.24
N ALA A 12 -4.99 -37.64 -26.54
CA ALA A 12 -4.04 -36.71 -25.99
C ALA A 12 -4.52 -35.31 -26.43
N SER A 13 -5.34 -34.67 -25.60
CA SER A 13 -5.49 -33.24 -25.61
C SER A 13 -4.10 -32.68 -25.35
N GLY A 14 -3.41 -32.32 -26.43
CA GLY A 14 -2.21 -31.51 -26.37
C GLY A 14 -2.61 -30.18 -25.75
N GLY A 15 -2.55 -30.11 -24.41
CA GLY A 15 -2.50 -28.85 -23.72
C GLY A 15 -1.24 -28.17 -24.21
N ALA A 16 -1.39 -27.15 -25.05
CA ALA A 16 -0.32 -26.23 -25.34
C ALA A 16 0.07 -25.60 -24.00
N TRP A 17 1.17 -26.06 -23.43
CA TRP A 17 1.81 -25.41 -22.30
C TRP A 17 2.40 -24.13 -22.88
N ALA A 18 1.61 -23.06 -22.95
CA ALA A 18 2.12 -21.75 -23.28
C ALA A 18 3.24 -21.44 -22.28
N SER A 19 4.48 -21.43 -22.75
CA SER A 19 5.61 -21.09 -21.91
C SER A 19 5.43 -19.67 -21.38
N GLU A 20 5.32 -19.51 -20.07
CA GLU A 20 5.14 -18.19 -19.45
C GLU A 20 6.38 -17.33 -19.75
N VAL A 21 6.16 -16.18 -20.39
CA VAL A 21 7.23 -15.20 -20.63
C VAL A 21 7.68 -14.64 -19.27
N LEU A 22 8.97 -14.78 -18.95
CA LEU A 22 9.55 -14.11 -17.79
C LEU A 22 9.66 -12.61 -18.05
N LEU A 23 8.76 -11.84 -17.45
CA LEU A 23 8.77 -10.38 -17.53
C LEU A 23 9.79 -9.79 -16.56
N ILE A 24 10.82 -9.14 -17.09
CA ILE A 24 11.84 -8.44 -16.30
C ILE A 24 11.60 -6.93 -16.43
N PRO A 25 11.25 -6.20 -15.36
CA PRO A 25 11.02 -4.76 -15.45
C PRO A 25 12.33 -4.00 -15.73
N GLU A 26 12.30 -3.06 -16.67
CA GLU A 26 13.38 -2.09 -16.91
C GLU A 26 13.07 -0.72 -16.29
N ASN A 27 11.81 -0.29 -16.38
CA ASN A 27 11.30 0.88 -15.69
C ASN A 27 9.95 0.53 -15.06
N ASN A 28 9.86 0.54 -13.73
CA ASN A 28 8.64 0.18 -13.00
C ASN A 28 8.46 1.05 -11.75
N PRO A 29 8.30 2.39 -11.90
CA PRO A 29 8.05 3.25 -10.75
C PRO A 29 6.83 2.77 -9.97
N ARG A 30 6.90 2.89 -8.64
CA ARG A 30 5.77 2.59 -7.77
C ARG A 30 4.73 3.72 -7.87
N PRO A 31 3.43 3.42 -7.75
CA PRO A 31 2.38 4.43 -7.61
C PRO A 31 2.70 5.41 -6.48
N VAL A 32 2.56 6.71 -6.75
CA VAL A 32 2.73 7.75 -5.74
C VAL A 32 1.46 7.86 -4.90
N TYR A 33 1.55 7.60 -3.60
CA TYR A 33 0.41 7.71 -2.69
C TYR A 33 -0.09 9.17 -2.64
N PRO A 34 -1.35 9.46 -3.02
CA PRO A 34 -1.92 10.80 -2.91
C PRO A 34 -1.82 11.34 -1.47
N ARG A 35 -1.18 12.51 -1.31
CA ARG A 35 -0.90 13.08 0.02
C ARG A 35 -2.15 13.30 0.87
N GLY A 36 -3.26 13.69 0.24
CA GLY A 36 -4.55 13.88 0.91
C GLY A 36 -5.04 12.57 1.55
N LEU A 37 -5.06 11.50 0.76
CA LEU A 37 -5.46 10.16 1.21
C LEU A 37 -4.51 9.58 2.26
N PHE A 38 -3.20 9.76 2.08
CA PHE A 38 -2.20 9.34 3.05
C PHE A 38 -2.41 10.01 4.42
N ARG A 39 -2.64 11.33 4.44
CA ARG A 39 -2.94 12.07 5.67
C ARG A 39 -4.27 11.67 6.28
N ALA A 40 -5.29 11.45 5.47
CA ALA A 40 -6.60 10.96 5.91
C ALA A 40 -6.55 9.52 6.41
N GLY A 41 -5.50 8.76 6.07
CA GLY A 41 -5.32 7.37 6.44
C GLY A 41 -6.14 6.39 5.60
N VAL A 42 -6.52 6.77 4.38
CA VAL A 42 -7.26 5.92 3.45
C VAL A 42 -6.30 4.89 2.84
N VAL A 43 -6.37 3.65 3.32
CA VAL A 43 -5.61 2.50 2.80
C VAL A 43 -6.43 1.73 1.77
N GLY A 44 -5.78 0.89 0.98
CA GLY A 44 -6.49 0.03 0.03
C GLY A 44 -5.58 -0.71 -0.92
N GLU A 45 -6.18 -1.52 -1.78
CA GLU A 45 -5.50 -2.21 -2.86
C GLU A 45 -6.17 -1.84 -4.18
N VAL A 46 -5.36 -1.63 -5.21
CA VAL A 46 -5.80 -1.37 -6.58
C VAL A 46 -5.22 -2.46 -7.48
N GLY A 47 -6.08 -3.35 -7.98
CA GLY A 47 -5.72 -4.33 -8.98
C GLY A 47 -5.68 -3.68 -10.36
N ALA A 48 -4.51 -3.67 -11.00
CA ALA A 48 -4.34 -3.24 -12.38
C ALA A 48 -4.17 -4.45 -13.29
N GLU A 49 -5.01 -4.54 -14.32
CA GLU A 49 -4.85 -5.50 -15.42
C GLU A 49 -4.35 -4.75 -16.65
N PHE A 50 -3.32 -5.26 -17.32
CA PHE A 50 -2.71 -4.63 -18.49
C PHE A 50 -2.09 -5.68 -19.41
N THR A 51 -1.72 -5.27 -20.62
CA THR A 51 -0.98 -6.12 -21.56
C THR A 51 0.46 -5.64 -21.67
N VAL A 52 1.40 -6.58 -21.64
CA VAL A 52 2.81 -6.36 -22.01
C VAL A 52 3.07 -6.97 -23.37
N HIS A 53 3.64 -6.19 -24.28
CA HIS A 53 4.04 -6.62 -25.62
C HIS A 53 5.49 -7.08 -25.67
N ALA A 54 5.85 -7.88 -26.68
CA ALA A 54 7.19 -8.43 -26.85
C ALA A 54 8.30 -7.38 -27.01
N ASP A 55 7.96 -6.15 -27.38
CA ASP A 55 8.86 -5.01 -27.42
C ASP A 55 9.07 -4.33 -26.05
N GLY A 56 8.43 -4.85 -24.99
CA GLY A 56 8.50 -4.34 -23.64
C GLY A 56 7.50 -3.24 -23.30
N SER A 57 6.66 -2.80 -24.23
CA SER A 57 5.64 -1.77 -24.02
C SER A 57 4.43 -2.28 -23.25
N VAL A 58 3.71 -1.36 -22.59
CA VAL A 58 2.52 -1.65 -21.79
C VAL A 58 1.32 -0.87 -22.35
N ASP A 59 0.18 -1.56 -22.52
CA ASP A 59 -1.09 -0.94 -22.92
C ASP A 59 -2.32 -1.61 -22.29
N ARG A 60 -3.51 -1.17 -22.72
CA ARG A 60 -4.82 -1.74 -22.35
C ARG A 60 -5.00 -1.90 -20.84
N ILE A 61 -4.73 -0.81 -20.12
CA ILE A 61 -4.80 -0.78 -18.66
C ILE A 61 -6.26 -0.66 -18.20
N SER A 62 -6.71 -1.61 -17.39
CA SER A 62 -8.00 -1.62 -16.71
C SER A 62 -7.82 -1.83 -15.20
N PHE A 63 -8.85 -1.48 -14.42
CA PHE A 63 -8.80 -1.48 -12.96
C PHE A 63 -10.00 -2.19 -12.37
N ALA A 64 -9.79 -2.80 -11.20
CA ALA A 64 -10.88 -3.39 -10.42
C ALA A 64 -11.90 -2.30 -9.97
N PRO A 65 -13.23 -2.52 -10.08
CA PRO A 65 -14.26 -1.50 -9.81
C PRO A 65 -14.33 -0.97 -8.36
N SER A 66 -13.75 -1.68 -7.39
CA SER A 66 -13.87 -1.42 -5.95
C SER A 66 -12.78 -0.51 -5.37
N SER A 67 -11.92 0.06 -6.22
CA SER A 67 -10.78 0.89 -5.81
C SER A 67 -11.16 2.37 -5.66
N HIS A 68 -10.50 3.08 -4.73
CA HIS A 68 -10.71 4.52 -4.56
C HIS A 68 -10.24 5.29 -5.82
N PRO A 69 -11.03 6.21 -6.40
CA PRO A 69 -10.69 6.86 -7.69
C PRO A 69 -9.31 7.52 -7.72
N GLU A 70 -8.94 8.29 -6.70
CA GLU A 70 -7.60 8.90 -6.63
C GLU A 70 -6.46 7.86 -6.51
N LEU A 71 -6.71 6.67 -5.93
CA LEU A 71 -5.72 5.60 -5.91
C LEU A 71 -5.61 4.93 -7.28
N ILE A 72 -6.73 4.78 -8.00
CA ILE A 72 -6.73 4.31 -9.40
C ILE A 72 -5.85 5.22 -10.26
N GLU A 73 -6.04 6.54 -10.17
CA GLU A 73 -5.26 7.49 -10.95
C GLU A 73 -3.76 7.47 -10.58
N ALA A 74 -3.44 7.30 -9.29
CA ALA A 74 -2.05 7.10 -8.87
C ALA A 74 -1.42 5.83 -9.46
N VAL A 75 -2.18 4.73 -9.57
CA VAL A 75 -1.70 3.49 -10.20
C VAL A 75 -1.58 3.65 -11.71
N ARG A 76 -2.59 4.23 -12.36
CA ARG A 76 -2.59 4.53 -13.80
C ARG A 76 -1.33 5.30 -14.19
N ALA A 77 -1.08 6.41 -13.51
CA ALA A 77 0.09 7.25 -13.78
C ALA A 77 1.42 6.49 -13.66
N ALA A 78 1.52 5.49 -12.78
CA ALA A 78 2.70 4.66 -12.66
C ALA A 78 2.77 3.58 -13.76
N VAL A 79 1.69 2.83 -13.98
CA VAL A 79 1.65 1.70 -14.93
C VAL A 79 1.85 2.17 -16.37
N GLU A 80 1.37 3.37 -16.74
CA GLU A 80 1.60 3.95 -18.07
C GLU A 80 3.10 4.16 -18.39
N GLN A 81 3.93 4.31 -17.36
CA GLN A 81 5.38 4.48 -17.49
C GLN A 81 6.13 3.14 -17.51
N TRP A 82 5.45 2.02 -17.25
CA TRP A 82 6.10 0.73 -17.11
C TRP A 82 6.68 0.24 -18.42
N ARG A 83 7.89 -0.33 -18.35
CA ARG A 83 8.59 -0.97 -19.45
C ARG A 83 9.26 -2.24 -18.96
N PHE A 84 9.23 -3.27 -19.80
CA PHE A 84 9.82 -4.58 -19.55
C PHE A 84 10.91 -4.86 -20.58
N LYS A 85 11.83 -5.77 -20.26
CA LYS A 85 12.84 -6.24 -21.22
C LYS A 85 12.13 -6.88 -22.41
N PRO A 86 12.45 -6.49 -23.65
CA PRO A 86 11.93 -7.15 -24.84
C PRO A 86 12.28 -8.63 -24.89
N TRP A 87 11.45 -9.42 -25.58
CA TRP A 87 11.73 -10.83 -25.87
C TRP A 87 11.45 -11.18 -27.32
N ILE A 88 12.07 -12.25 -27.80
CA ILE A 88 11.86 -12.78 -29.15
C ILE A 88 10.62 -13.67 -29.13
N VAL A 89 9.71 -13.43 -30.07
CA VAL A 89 8.52 -14.26 -30.33
C VAL A 89 8.98 -15.50 -31.10
N GLU A 90 9.14 -16.60 -30.38
CA GLU A 90 9.62 -17.88 -30.91
C GLU A 90 9.03 -19.04 -30.11
N GLY A 91 8.74 -20.16 -30.79
CA GLY A 91 8.13 -21.33 -30.17
C GLY A 91 6.83 -20.96 -29.43
N ASP A 92 6.78 -21.28 -28.14
CA ASP A 92 5.61 -21.04 -27.28
C ASP A 92 5.60 -19.65 -26.61
N LYS A 93 6.51 -18.74 -26.97
CA LYS A 93 6.52 -17.37 -26.43
C LYS A 93 5.55 -16.49 -27.24
N PRO A 94 4.46 -15.97 -26.65
CA PRO A 94 3.51 -15.13 -27.35
C PRO A 94 4.07 -13.73 -27.65
N ALA A 95 3.46 -13.05 -28.63
CA ALA A 95 3.76 -11.65 -28.94
C ALA A 95 3.33 -10.65 -27.86
N GLN A 96 2.43 -11.07 -26.98
CA GLN A 96 1.94 -10.28 -25.86
C GLN A 96 1.47 -11.19 -24.74
N THR A 97 1.51 -10.70 -23.50
CA THR A 97 0.96 -11.39 -22.34
C THR A 97 0.13 -10.44 -21.49
N ARG A 98 -0.87 -10.97 -20.81
CA ARG A 98 -1.74 -10.21 -19.91
C ARG A 98 -1.24 -10.37 -18.49
N VAL A 99 -1.16 -9.26 -17.77
CA VAL A 99 -0.62 -9.21 -16.41
C VAL A 99 -1.66 -8.60 -15.49
N PHE A 100 -1.77 -9.17 -14.30
CA PHE A 100 -2.48 -8.59 -13.17
C PHE A 100 -1.47 -8.22 -12.08
N ALA A 101 -1.47 -6.96 -11.65
CA ALA A 101 -0.58 -6.47 -10.62
C ALA A 101 -1.35 -5.77 -9.49
N PRO A 102 -1.33 -6.30 -8.26
CA PRO A 102 -1.96 -5.67 -7.11
C PRO A 102 -1.08 -4.54 -6.54
N MET A 103 -1.62 -3.33 -6.45
CA MET A 103 -0.95 -2.18 -5.83
C MET A 103 -1.53 -1.91 -4.46
N VAL A 104 -0.74 -2.14 -3.42
CA VAL A 104 -1.19 -1.99 -2.03
C VAL A 104 -0.74 -0.64 -1.46
N PHE A 105 -1.70 0.17 -1.01
CA PHE A 105 -1.50 1.44 -0.32
C PHE A 105 -1.67 1.25 1.18
N ARG A 106 -0.56 1.33 1.91
CA ARG A 106 -0.52 1.18 3.38
C ARG A 106 0.35 2.27 4.01
N LEU A 107 0.11 2.53 5.29
CA LEU A 107 0.83 3.56 6.05
C LEU A 107 2.09 3.03 6.77
N ASP A 108 2.28 1.71 6.84
CA ASP A 108 3.33 1.06 7.64
C ASP A 108 4.55 0.57 6.86
N LEU A 109 4.61 0.79 5.54
CA LEU A 109 5.65 0.21 4.68
C LEU A 109 7.10 0.52 5.15
N ASP A 110 7.32 1.67 5.77
CA ASP A 110 8.65 2.14 6.24
C ASP A 110 8.76 2.24 7.77
N GLN A 111 7.95 1.50 8.52
CA GLN A 111 7.96 1.56 9.98
C GLN A 111 9.10 0.74 10.60
N PRO A 112 9.82 1.27 11.61
CA PRO A 112 10.75 0.49 12.40
C PRO A 112 10.05 -0.67 13.13
N ILE A 113 10.74 -1.80 13.23
CA ILE A 113 10.35 -2.91 14.10
C ILE A 113 10.28 -2.36 15.55
N HIS A 114 9.15 -2.54 16.23
CA HIS A 114 8.83 -1.99 17.57
C HIS A 114 8.38 -0.53 17.67
N ILE A 115 8.00 0.13 16.57
CA ILE A 115 7.55 1.53 16.63
C ILE A 115 6.40 1.78 17.62
N ASN A 116 5.50 0.82 17.79
CA ASN A 116 4.38 0.93 18.72
C ASN A 116 4.86 1.06 20.18
N GLN A 117 5.84 0.26 20.59
CA GLN A 117 6.43 0.36 21.93
C GLN A 117 7.18 1.68 22.11
N GLN A 118 7.88 2.14 21.06
CA GLN A 118 8.57 3.43 21.06
C GLN A 118 7.59 4.60 21.22
N LEU A 119 6.44 4.58 20.53
CA LEU A 119 5.40 5.60 20.67
C LEU A 119 4.83 5.67 22.09
N LYS A 120 4.63 4.52 22.76
CA LYS A 120 4.14 4.46 24.15
C LYS A 120 5.13 5.10 25.13
N ALA A 121 6.43 4.91 24.90
CA ALA A 121 7.50 5.43 25.76
C ALA A 121 7.94 6.86 25.39
N LEU A 122 7.54 7.39 24.23
CA LEU A 122 8.02 8.67 23.70
C LEU A 122 7.72 9.83 24.65
N LYS A 123 8.78 10.50 25.11
CA LYS A 123 8.69 11.72 25.93
C LYS A 123 8.52 12.95 25.06
N CYS A 124 7.78 13.94 25.58
CA CYS A 124 7.59 15.22 24.92
C CYS A 124 8.91 15.96 24.67
N ARG A 125 9.91 15.84 25.56
CA ARG A 125 11.26 16.37 25.33
C ARG A 125 11.86 15.88 24.00
N THR A 126 11.89 14.57 23.79
CA THR A 126 12.40 13.95 22.56
C THR A 126 11.60 14.36 21.33
N LEU A 127 10.27 14.45 21.47
CA LEU A 127 9.43 14.94 20.38
C LEU A 127 9.75 16.42 20.02
N ASN A 128 9.95 17.27 21.03
CA ASN A 128 10.28 18.68 20.82
C ASN A 128 11.63 18.85 20.13
N GLU A 129 12.64 18.06 20.49
CA GLU A 129 13.96 18.05 19.84
C GLU A 129 13.81 17.72 18.35
N TYR A 130 13.03 16.68 18.02
CA TYR A 130 12.78 16.28 16.64
C TYR A 130 11.98 17.34 15.84
N LEU A 131 11.01 18.02 16.47
CA LEU A 131 10.15 19.01 15.81
C LEU A 131 10.69 20.45 15.84
N GLY A 132 11.83 20.70 16.49
CA GLY A 132 12.29 22.07 16.81
C GLY A 132 12.39 23.00 15.61
N ASN A 133 12.85 22.49 14.47
CA ASN A 133 13.06 23.24 13.23
C ASN A 133 12.01 22.96 12.14
N ILE A 134 10.92 22.26 12.49
CA ILE A 134 9.88 21.88 11.54
C ILE A 134 8.74 22.89 11.64
N ALA A 135 8.37 23.48 10.51
CA ALA A 135 7.26 24.42 10.42
C ALA A 135 5.93 23.75 10.80
N GLU A 136 5.02 24.51 11.43
CA GLU A 136 3.76 23.99 11.99
C GLU A 136 2.92 23.23 10.96
N GLN A 137 2.83 23.75 9.74
CA GLN A 137 2.10 23.12 8.63
C GLN A 137 2.66 21.75 8.21
N SER A 138 3.92 21.48 8.55
CA SER A 138 4.63 20.24 8.19
C SER A 138 4.56 19.19 9.30
N TRP A 139 4.10 19.52 10.51
CA TRP A 139 4.02 18.56 11.61
C TRP A 139 3.19 17.34 11.24
N ILE A 140 2.09 17.50 10.50
CA ILE A 140 1.21 16.39 10.07
C ILE A 140 1.91 15.30 9.25
N ASP A 141 3.03 15.62 8.60
CA ASP A 141 3.79 14.70 7.77
C ASP A 141 5.02 14.15 8.49
N THR A 142 5.22 14.50 9.75
CA THR A 142 6.35 13.99 10.54
C THR A 142 6.14 12.55 11.00
N LYS A 143 7.26 11.84 11.17
CA LYS A 143 7.28 10.40 11.47
C LYS A 143 6.39 10.02 12.66
N VAL A 144 6.41 10.77 13.76
CA VAL A 144 5.58 10.47 14.94
C VAL A 144 4.08 10.38 14.62
N PHE A 145 3.56 11.31 13.80
CA PHE A 145 2.14 11.35 13.45
C PHE A 145 1.82 10.38 12.32
N VAL A 146 2.73 10.18 11.36
CA VAL A 146 2.63 9.09 10.39
C VAL A 146 2.49 7.75 11.09
N TYR A 147 3.36 7.47 12.07
CA TYR A 147 3.37 6.21 12.80
C TYR A 147 2.14 6.04 13.69
N THR A 148 1.63 7.12 14.27
CA THR A 148 0.38 7.08 15.05
C THR A 148 -0.83 6.76 14.16
N ARG A 149 -0.91 7.34 12.95
CA ARG A 149 -1.95 6.96 11.97
C ARG A 149 -1.80 5.51 11.52
N ALA A 150 -0.56 5.08 11.26
CA ALA A 150 -0.28 3.70 10.86
C ALA A 150 -0.63 2.69 11.96
N TYR A 151 -0.49 3.04 13.25
CA TYR A 151 -0.97 2.20 14.35
C TYR A 151 -2.46 1.88 14.21
N LEU A 152 -3.28 2.92 14.00
CA LEU A 152 -4.73 2.79 13.83
C LEU A 152 -5.11 1.99 12.58
N SER A 153 -4.29 2.02 11.53
CA SER A 153 -4.57 1.34 10.25
C SER A 153 -4.03 -0.07 10.12
N ASN A 154 -3.03 -0.47 10.89
CA ASN A 154 -2.34 -1.75 10.67
C ASN A 154 -2.40 -2.72 11.86
N VAL A 155 -2.76 -2.26 13.06
CA VAL A 155 -2.80 -3.12 14.25
C VAL A 155 -4.16 -3.80 14.42
N PHE A 156 -5.23 -3.17 13.97
CA PHE A 156 -6.60 -3.64 14.21
C PHE A 156 -7.20 -4.25 12.95
N HIS A 157 -7.84 -5.41 13.08
CA HIS A 157 -8.68 -5.93 12.01
C HIS A 157 -9.91 -5.03 11.81
N LYS A 158 -10.42 -4.95 10.59
CA LYS A 158 -11.61 -4.15 10.24
C LYS A 158 -12.86 -4.49 11.09
N ALA A 159 -12.96 -5.74 11.55
CA ALA A 159 -14.02 -6.16 12.47
C ALA A 159 -13.89 -5.55 13.88
N GLN A 160 -12.66 -5.24 14.32
CA GLN A 160 -12.38 -4.62 15.62
C GLN A 160 -12.44 -3.10 15.55
N LEU A 161 -11.99 -2.51 14.44
CA LEU A 161 -12.01 -1.08 14.20
C LEU A 161 -12.46 -0.79 12.75
N PRO A 162 -13.78 -0.57 12.53
CA PRO A 162 -14.32 -0.28 11.21
C PRO A 162 -13.72 0.99 10.59
N ASP A 163 -13.68 1.04 9.25
CA ASP A 163 -13.02 2.13 8.51
C ASP A 163 -13.54 3.52 8.87
N GLU A 164 -14.86 3.69 8.98
CA GLU A 164 -15.46 4.99 9.34
C GLU A 164 -14.95 5.49 10.70
N GLN A 165 -14.97 4.62 11.71
CA GLN A 165 -14.49 4.93 13.06
C GLN A 165 -12.99 5.23 13.06
N ARG A 166 -12.20 4.40 12.37
CA ARG A 166 -10.75 4.56 12.22
C ARG A 166 -10.39 5.90 11.57
N LEU A 167 -11.05 6.24 10.45
CA LEU A 167 -10.80 7.47 9.72
C LEU A 167 -11.23 8.70 10.54
N ALA A 168 -12.33 8.60 11.31
CA ALA A 168 -12.75 9.66 12.23
C ALA A 168 -11.71 9.90 13.35
N MET A 169 -11.12 8.85 13.91
CA MET A 169 -10.01 8.95 14.87
C MET A 169 -8.78 9.63 14.24
N ILE A 170 -8.39 9.22 13.03
CA ILE A 170 -7.27 9.85 12.31
C ILE A 170 -7.53 11.33 12.01
N ALA A 171 -8.74 11.68 11.56
CA ALA A 171 -9.12 13.07 11.33
C ALA A 171 -9.03 13.91 12.62
N ARG A 172 -9.50 13.35 13.75
CA ARG A 172 -9.40 13.98 15.07
C ARG A 172 -7.96 14.16 15.53
N LEU A 173 -7.11 13.14 15.33
CA LEU A 173 -5.67 13.23 15.59
C LEU A 173 -5.05 14.37 14.79
N ASN A 174 -5.23 14.37 13.46
CA ASN A 174 -4.70 15.38 12.56
C ASN A 174 -5.09 16.80 12.98
N LYS A 175 -6.36 17.01 13.34
CA LYS A 175 -6.87 18.30 13.83
C LYS A 175 -6.20 18.73 15.16
N ARG A 176 -5.83 17.78 16.01
CA ARG A 176 -5.19 18.05 17.32
C ARG A 176 -3.68 18.17 17.28
N ILE A 177 -3.02 17.91 16.16
CA ILE A 177 -1.55 17.97 16.06
C ILE A 177 -0.97 19.28 16.62
N PRO A 178 -1.45 20.48 16.24
CA PRO A 178 -0.90 21.73 16.78
C PRO A 178 -1.03 21.86 18.30
N SER A 179 -2.16 21.44 18.88
CA SER A 179 -2.35 21.51 20.33
C SER A 179 -1.51 20.45 21.06
N ILE A 180 -1.33 19.26 20.49
CA ILE A 180 -0.44 18.21 21.03
C ILE A 180 1.00 18.73 21.08
N VAL A 181 1.52 19.28 19.98
CA VAL A 181 2.90 19.80 19.92
C VAL A 181 3.09 20.95 20.91
N ARG A 182 2.15 21.91 20.97
CA ARG A 182 2.21 23.01 21.95
C ARG A 182 2.19 22.50 23.40
N SER A 183 1.38 21.49 23.69
CA SER A 183 1.31 20.87 25.03
C SER A 183 2.59 20.10 25.37
N CYS A 184 3.24 19.47 24.39
CA CYS A 184 4.55 18.86 24.62
C CYS A 184 5.63 19.91 24.90
N ARG A 185 5.60 21.07 24.23
CA ARG A 185 6.52 22.17 24.48
C ARG A 185 6.35 22.75 25.89
N SER A 186 5.12 22.89 26.37
CA SER A 186 4.85 23.41 27.72
C SER A 186 5.10 22.40 28.85
N SER A 187 5.19 21.10 28.55
CA SER A 187 5.41 20.04 29.56
C SER A 187 6.33 18.91 29.06
N PRO A 188 7.65 19.15 28.94
CA PRO A 188 8.57 18.19 28.31
C PRO A 188 8.68 16.81 28.99
N VAL A 189 8.31 16.72 30.28
CA VAL A 189 8.36 15.47 31.06
C VAL A 189 7.21 14.51 30.77
N ARG A 190 6.12 15.01 30.16
CA ARG A 190 4.95 14.19 29.79
C ARG A 190 5.29 13.20 28.68
N THR A 191 4.50 12.13 28.60
CA THR A 191 4.53 11.21 27.45
C THR A 191 3.66 11.76 26.33
N TYR A 192 4.10 11.57 25.08
CA TYR A 192 3.32 11.88 23.87
C TYR A 192 1.95 11.21 23.91
N MET A 193 1.91 9.93 24.30
CA MET A 193 0.68 9.14 24.41
C MET A 193 -0.36 9.79 25.33
N SER A 194 0.06 10.46 26.40
CA SER A 194 -0.87 11.14 27.33
C SER A 194 -1.59 12.35 26.72
N LEU A 195 -1.17 12.83 25.54
CA LEU A 195 -1.74 13.99 24.85
C LEU A 195 -2.67 13.61 23.69
N LEU A 196 -2.73 12.33 23.32
CA LEU A 196 -3.57 11.86 22.22
C LEU A 196 -5.07 11.99 22.54
N PRO A 197 -5.93 12.00 21.52
CA PRO A 197 -7.37 11.74 21.69
C PRO A 197 -7.64 10.51 22.55
N GLU A 198 -8.68 10.57 23.38
CA GLU A 198 -8.96 9.52 24.36
C GLU A 198 -9.24 8.17 23.70
N ASP A 199 -9.99 8.24 22.61
CA ASP A 199 -10.35 7.13 21.74
C ASP A 199 -9.14 6.50 21.02
N ILE A 200 -8.02 7.19 20.92
CA ILE A 200 -6.75 6.64 20.41
C ILE A 200 -5.89 6.14 21.57
N ARG A 201 -5.84 6.89 22.66
CA ARG A 201 -5.04 6.56 23.84
C ARG A 201 -5.46 5.24 24.47
N SER A 202 -6.76 4.92 24.47
CA SER A 202 -7.27 3.65 24.98
C SER A 202 -6.89 2.43 24.12
N LEU A 203 -6.47 2.65 22.87
CA LEU A 203 -6.06 1.61 21.93
C LEU A 203 -4.55 1.37 21.94
N MET A 204 -3.76 2.29 22.50
CA MET A 204 -2.30 2.27 22.49
C MET A 204 -1.68 1.77 23.78
#